data_AF-A0A0B4DZQ0-F1
#
_entry.id   AF-A0A0B4DZQ0-F1
#
_cell.length_a   1.000
_cell.length_b   1.000
_cell.length_c   1.000
_cell.angle_alpha   90.00
_cell.angle_beta   90.00
_cell.angle_gamma   90.00
#
_symmetry.space_group_name_H-M   'P 1'
#
loop_
_entity.id
_entity.type
_entity.pdbx_description
1 polymer ?
#
loop_
_entity_poly.entity_id
_entity_poly.type
_entity_poly.pdbx_seq_one_letter_code
_entity_poly.pdbx_strand_id
1 'polypeptide(L)'
;MSAFARHLQPVDAEDLEEYPISAGDRLDSHYFLQWNLKRWRASEFRRKADPDVGWYGMQLFFIAQDETPIGTLPCDDEQLAYELRLPLEKWHALNERKITPLHNWRRVRCDNAEIRWAHPVVLEVAAEALKSNRKNKADQEERKYNKRLKDLRVMIEGRIGAGQLLRAPGFLERFNDWLEERYPRNQRREDFIRSALDEFQMECAP
;
A
#
# COMPACT_ATOMS: atom_id res chain seq x y z
N MET A 1 -7.43 50.19 19.19
CA MET A 1 -7.06 49.02 18.36
C MET A 1 -7.12 47.80 19.26
N SER A 2 -8.15 46.95 19.12
CA SER A 2 -8.35 45.78 19.97
C SER A 2 -7.77 44.55 19.28
N ALA A 3 -6.79 43.92 19.92
CA ALA A 3 -6.20 42.67 19.47
C ALA A 3 -7.18 41.53 19.75
N PHE A 4 -7.56 40.78 18.70
CA PHE A 4 -8.34 39.54 18.85
C PHE A 4 -7.45 38.50 19.56
N ALA A 5 -7.69 38.29 20.85
CA ALA A 5 -7.14 37.15 21.56
C ALA A 5 -7.68 35.86 20.91
N ARG A 6 -6.80 35.07 20.29
CA ARG A 6 -7.15 33.72 19.82
C ARG A 6 -7.41 32.85 21.05
N HIS A 7 -8.68 32.53 21.29
CA HIS A 7 -9.06 31.54 22.30
C HIS A 7 -8.61 30.15 21.81
N LEU A 8 -7.59 29.59 22.44
CA LEU A 8 -7.25 28.18 22.29
C LEU A 8 -8.22 27.38 23.17
N GLN A 9 -9.01 26.50 22.56
CA GLN A 9 -9.81 25.52 23.29
C GLN A 9 -9.05 24.19 23.32
N PRO A 10 -8.91 23.54 24.49
CA PRO A 10 -8.51 22.14 24.55
C PRO A 10 -9.60 21.30 23.90
N VAL A 11 -9.19 20.38 23.03
CA VAL A 11 -10.06 19.36 22.42
C VAL A 11 -9.58 18.02 22.96
N ASP A 12 -10.51 17.19 23.43
CA ASP A 12 -10.16 15.85 23.90
C ASP A 12 -9.65 15.01 22.72
N ALA A 13 -8.59 14.22 22.93
CA ALA A 13 -8.08 13.34 21.90
C ALA A 13 -9.11 12.26 21.51
N GLU A 14 -10.05 11.95 22.41
CA GLU A 14 -11.17 11.05 22.15
C GLU A 14 -12.20 11.61 21.15
N ASP A 15 -12.24 12.93 20.96
CA ASP A 15 -13.15 13.60 20.00
C ASP A 15 -12.61 13.59 18.56
N LEU A 16 -11.37 13.16 18.34
CA LEU A 16 -10.78 13.10 16.99
C LEU A 16 -11.28 11.88 16.22
N GLU A 17 -11.58 12.09 14.94
CA GLU A 17 -11.93 11.03 14.00
C GLU A 17 -10.80 9.99 13.94
N GLU A 18 -11.16 8.71 14.01
CA GLU A 18 -10.21 7.61 13.81
C GLU A 18 -9.78 7.54 12.35
N TYR A 19 -8.46 7.47 12.13
CA TYR A 19 -7.91 7.27 10.81
C TYR A 19 -8.12 5.82 10.35
N PRO A 20 -8.70 5.59 9.15
CA PRO A 20 -9.16 4.24 8.77
C PRO A 20 -8.04 3.32 8.23
N ILE A 21 -6.83 3.84 7.99
CA ILE A 21 -5.69 3.05 7.54
C ILE A 21 -4.78 2.77 8.74
N SER A 22 -4.43 1.49 8.93
CA SER A 22 -3.59 1.08 10.06
C SER A 22 -2.14 1.55 9.90
N ALA A 23 -1.47 1.86 11.01
CA ALA A 23 -0.02 2.06 11.03
C ALA A 23 0.78 0.82 10.58
N GLY A 24 0.16 -0.36 10.62
CA GLY A 24 0.76 -1.61 10.15
C GLY A 24 0.63 -1.84 8.64
N ASP A 25 -0.23 -1.09 7.93
CA ASP A 25 -0.35 -1.20 6.49
C ASP A 25 0.91 -0.63 5.81
N ARG A 26 1.42 -1.37 4.81
CA ARG A 26 2.63 -1.01 4.06
C ARG A 26 2.37 -1.01 2.56
N LEU A 27 3.00 -0.07 1.86
CA LEU A 27 3.05 -0.03 0.41
C LEU A 27 4.51 -0.06 -0.06
N ASP A 28 5.19 -1.19 0.15
CA ASP A 28 6.63 -1.37 -0.13
C ASP A 28 7.04 -1.18 -1.61
N SER A 29 6.08 -1.01 -2.52
CA SER A 29 6.32 -0.76 -3.95
C SER A 29 5.56 0.46 -4.46
N HIS A 30 5.40 1.49 -3.62
CA HIS A 30 4.70 2.73 -3.95
C HIS A 30 5.55 3.75 -4.73
N TYR A 31 5.97 3.38 -5.94
CA TYR A 31 6.77 4.28 -6.78
C TYR A 31 5.95 5.27 -7.61
N PHE A 32 4.64 5.06 -7.70
CA PHE A 32 3.73 5.84 -8.55
C PHE A 32 2.49 6.26 -7.77
N LEU A 33 2.21 7.56 -7.83
CA LEU A 33 1.00 8.14 -7.28
C LEU A 33 -0.04 8.35 -8.39
N GLN A 34 -1.24 7.82 -8.20
CA GLN A 34 -2.36 8.14 -9.07
C GLN A 34 -2.81 9.59 -8.84
N TRP A 35 -2.47 10.48 -9.78
CA TRP A 35 -2.77 11.90 -9.66
C TRP A 35 -3.94 12.33 -10.56
N ASN A 36 -5.06 12.73 -9.96
CA ASN A 36 -6.22 13.19 -10.71
C ASN A 36 -6.05 14.65 -11.18
N LEU A 37 -5.55 14.84 -12.40
CA LEU A 37 -5.29 16.14 -13.00
C LEU A 37 -6.53 17.04 -13.09
N LYS A 38 -7.72 16.47 -13.35
CA LYS A 38 -8.97 17.25 -13.43
C LYS A 38 -9.36 17.78 -12.06
N ARG A 39 -9.32 16.93 -11.03
CA ARG A 39 -9.58 17.30 -9.63
C ARG A 39 -8.58 18.36 -9.14
N TRP A 40 -7.30 18.16 -9.41
CA TRP A 40 -6.26 19.13 -9.04
C TRP A 40 -6.49 20.51 -9.66
N ARG A 41 -6.71 20.56 -10.98
CA ARG A 41 -6.97 21.82 -11.70
C ARG A 41 -8.26 22.51 -11.25
N ALA A 42 -9.27 21.74 -10.84
CA ALA A 42 -10.54 22.27 -10.36
C ALA A 42 -10.51 22.68 -8.87
N SER A 43 -9.49 22.27 -8.11
CA SER A 43 -9.44 22.51 -6.67
C SER A 43 -9.32 23.99 -6.33
N GLU A 44 -10.01 24.40 -5.27
CA GLU A 44 -9.92 25.75 -4.72
C GLU A 44 -8.49 26.09 -4.28
N PHE A 45 -7.82 25.11 -3.67
CA PHE A 45 -6.41 25.23 -3.28
C PHE A 45 -5.53 25.65 -4.46
N ARG A 46 -5.54 24.89 -5.57
CA ARG A 46 -4.70 25.21 -6.74
C ARG A 46 -5.03 26.55 -7.38
N ARG A 47 -6.31 26.95 -7.36
CA ARG A 47 -6.79 28.19 -8.01
C ARG A 47 -6.45 29.45 -7.21
N LYS A 48 -6.43 29.37 -5.88
CA LYS A 48 -6.36 30.53 -5.00
C LYS A 48 -5.08 30.62 -4.16
N ALA A 49 -4.34 29.53 -4.01
CA ALA A 49 -3.07 29.54 -3.29
C ALA A 49 -2.02 30.36 -4.05
N ASP A 50 -1.21 31.11 -3.30
CA ASP A 50 0.01 31.70 -3.84
C ASP A 50 0.95 30.59 -4.35
N PRO A 51 1.83 30.88 -5.34
CA PRO A 51 2.67 29.85 -5.96
C PRO A 51 3.53 29.03 -4.99
N ASP A 52 4.08 29.67 -3.94
CA ASP A 52 4.90 29.00 -2.94
C ASP A 52 4.06 28.13 -1.98
N VAL A 53 2.91 28.63 -1.52
CA VAL A 53 1.93 27.81 -0.77
C VAL A 53 1.50 26.61 -1.60
N GLY A 54 1.17 26.82 -2.87
CA GLY A 54 0.76 25.77 -3.79
C GLY A 54 1.85 24.73 -4.01
N TRP A 55 3.10 25.16 -4.13
CA TRP A 55 4.25 24.27 -4.24
C TRP A 55 4.42 23.40 -2.99
N TYR A 56 4.51 24.02 -1.81
CA TYR A 56 4.72 23.26 -0.58
C TYR A 56 3.52 22.40 -0.20
N GLY A 57 2.28 22.87 -0.40
CA GLY A 57 1.09 22.05 -0.18
C GLY A 57 1.02 20.85 -1.12
N MET A 58 1.46 20.98 -2.38
CA MET A 58 1.56 19.83 -3.28
C MET A 58 2.63 18.83 -2.81
N GLN A 59 3.77 19.31 -2.32
CA GLN A 59 4.83 18.45 -1.77
C GLN A 59 4.32 17.65 -0.56
N LEU A 60 3.54 18.27 0.32
CA LEU A 60 2.90 17.59 1.45
C LEU A 60 1.99 16.42 1.02
N PHE A 61 1.30 16.54 -0.12
CA PHE A 61 0.48 15.44 -0.66
C PHE A 61 1.35 14.25 -1.07
N PHE A 62 2.58 14.48 -1.50
CA PHE A 62 3.52 13.42 -1.90
C PHE A 62 4.21 12.79 -0.71
N ILE A 63 4.71 13.62 0.22
CA ILE A 63 5.33 13.17 1.48
C ILE A 63 4.38 12.23 2.22
N ALA A 64 3.11 12.62 2.35
CA ALA A 64 2.13 11.84 3.08
C ALA A 64 1.91 10.42 2.54
N GLN A 65 2.20 10.16 1.25
CA GLN A 65 2.03 8.84 0.66
C GLN A 65 3.12 7.84 1.07
N ASP A 66 4.24 8.33 1.59
CA ASP A 66 5.38 7.52 2.05
C ASP A 66 5.48 7.46 3.60
N GLU A 67 4.64 8.23 4.29
CA GLU A 67 4.57 8.25 5.75
C GLU A 67 3.94 6.98 6.34
N THR A 68 4.15 6.77 7.64
CA THR A 68 3.51 5.71 8.42
C THR A 68 2.75 6.34 9.58
N PRO A 69 1.41 6.27 9.65
CA PRO A 69 0.48 5.62 8.71
C PRO A 69 0.39 6.29 7.33
N ILE A 70 0.13 5.48 6.30
CA ILE A 70 0.07 5.94 4.90
C ILE A 70 -1.03 6.98 4.72
N GLY A 71 -0.70 8.05 4.02
CA GLY A 71 -1.60 9.15 3.68
C GLY A 71 -1.73 10.21 4.78
N THR A 72 -0.85 10.19 5.78
CA THR A 72 -0.84 11.15 6.89
C THR A 72 0.45 11.94 6.94
N LEU A 73 0.48 12.99 7.77
CA LEU A 73 1.70 13.76 8.06
C LEU A 73 1.87 13.93 9.57
N PRO A 74 3.11 14.07 10.06
CA PRO A 74 3.36 14.48 11.44
C PRO A 74 2.73 15.85 11.74
N CYS A 75 2.37 16.09 13.00
CA CYS A 75 1.88 17.41 13.46
C CYS A 75 3.00 18.34 13.95
N ASP A 76 4.26 17.90 13.90
CA ASP A 76 5.42 18.69 14.29
C ASP A 76 5.86 19.63 13.16
N ASP A 77 5.85 20.93 13.44
CA ASP A 77 6.22 21.98 12.49
C ASP A 77 7.71 21.92 12.09
N GLU A 78 8.61 21.53 12.99
CA GLU A 78 10.04 21.39 12.68
C GLU A 78 10.27 20.22 11.72
N GLN A 79 9.59 19.10 11.95
CA GLN A 79 9.64 17.94 11.07
C GLN A 79 9.10 18.27 9.68
N LEU A 80 7.93 18.93 9.59
CA LEU A 80 7.35 19.32 8.32
C LEU A 80 8.24 20.31 7.55
N ALA A 81 8.83 21.29 8.24
CA ALA A 81 9.76 22.23 7.64
C ALA A 81 11.01 21.53 7.10
N TYR A 82 11.55 20.55 7.85
CA TYR A 82 12.68 19.73 7.44
C TYR A 82 12.38 18.91 6.18
N GLU A 83 11.27 18.17 6.15
CA GLU A 83 10.85 17.34 5.02
C GLU A 83 10.64 18.17 3.75
N LEU A 84 10.06 19.36 3.89
CA LEU A 84 9.86 20.32 2.79
C LEU A 84 11.12 21.12 2.43
N ARG A 85 12.23 20.93 3.16
CA ARG A 85 13.53 21.62 2.97
C ARG A 85 13.42 23.14 2.99
N LEU A 86 12.74 23.70 4.00
CA LEU A 86 12.71 25.15 4.22
C LEU A 86 13.00 25.53 5.67
N PRO A 87 13.43 26.78 5.94
CA PRO A 87 13.53 27.30 7.30
C PRO A 87 12.19 27.30 8.03
N LEU A 88 12.21 27.03 9.33
CA LEU A 88 11.01 26.98 10.17
C LEU A 88 10.22 28.31 10.16
N GLU A 89 10.92 29.43 10.12
CA GLU A 89 10.30 30.77 10.07
C GLU A 89 9.47 30.95 8.79
N LYS A 90 9.97 30.41 7.67
CA LYS A 90 9.25 30.42 6.40
C LYS A 90 8.03 29.50 6.45
N TRP A 91 8.12 28.36 7.15
CA TRP A 91 6.99 27.45 7.35
C TRP A 91 5.87 28.14 8.13
N HIS A 92 6.20 28.79 9.25
CA HIS A 92 5.23 29.56 10.03
C HIS A 92 4.60 30.70 9.20
N ALA A 93 5.42 31.47 8.46
CA ALA A 93 4.92 32.54 7.60
C ALA A 93 3.96 32.05 6.51
N LEU A 94 4.16 30.84 5.98
CA LEU A 94 3.23 30.21 5.02
C LEU A 94 1.91 29.80 5.70
N ASN A 95 1.96 29.34 6.95
CA ASN A 95 0.78 28.94 7.72
C ASN A 95 -0.05 30.11 8.27
N GLU A 96 0.48 31.34 8.25
CA GLU A 96 -0.28 32.55 8.60
C GLU A 96 -1.14 33.08 7.44
N ARG A 97 -0.97 32.55 6.23
CA ARG A 97 -1.73 32.99 5.06
C ARG A 97 -3.18 32.53 5.10
N LYS A 98 -4.03 33.20 4.31
CA LYS A 98 -5.45 32.83 4.18
C LYS A 98 -5.64 31.41 3.66
N ILE A 99 -4.78 30.98 2.73
CA ILE A 99 -4.67 29.61 2.27
C ILE A 99 -3.27 29.16 2.63
N THR A 100 -3.18 28.06 3.38
CA THR A 100 -1.94 27.53 3.95
C THR A 100 -1.53 26.26 3.22
N PRO A 101 -0.27 25.79 3.34
CA PRO A 101 0.12 24.47 2.83
C PRO A 101 -0.73 23.33 3.41
N LEU A 102 -1.23 23.48 4.63
CA LEU A 102 -2.13 22.56 5.32
C LEU A 102 -3.63 22.82 5.04
N HIS A 103 -3.98 23.47 3.93
CA HIS A 103 -5.38 23.69 3.56
C HIS A 103 -6.15 22.36 3.42
N ASN A 104 -7.28 22.23 4.12
CA ASN A 104 -8.14 21.02 4.22
C ASN A 104 -7.49 19.79 4.86
N TRP A 105 -6.32 19.94 5.48
CA TRP A 105 -5.80 18.92 6.38
C TRP A 105 -6.54 19.00 7.72
N ARG A 106 -6.86 17.85 8.30
CA ARG A 106 -7.51 17.74 9.61
C ARG A 106 -6.73 16.78 10.50
N ARG A 107 -6.80 17.00 11.81
CA ARG A 107 -6.17 16.09 12.78
C ARG A 107 -7.04 14.85 12.93
N VAL A 108 -6.39 13.70 12.96
CA VAL A 108 -7.03 12.39 13.14
C VAL A 108 -6.24 11.58 14.18
N ARG A 109 -6.90 10.65 14.83
CA ARG A 109 -6.26 9.68 15.74
C ARG A 109 -5.94 8.40 14.99
N CYS A 110 -4.70 7.97 15.03
CA CYS A 110 -4.24 6.71 14.44
C CYS A 110 -4.34 5.56 15.45
N ASP A 111 -4.28 4.32 14.95
CA ASP A 111 -4.38 3.09 15.76
C ASP A 111 -3.16 2.85 16.66
N ASN A 112 -2.03 3.50 16.37
CA ASN A 112 -0.83 3.58 17.20
C ASN A 112 -0.88 4.69 18.27
N ALA A 113 -2.05 5.29 18.50
CA ALA A 113 -2.30 6.41 19.41
C ALA A 113 -1.65 7.76 19.03
N GLU A 114 -1.04 7.87 17.85
CA GLU A 114 -0.53 9.15 17.36
C GLU A 114 -1.64 10.04 16.80
N ILE A 115 -1.46 11.35 16.94
CA ILE A 115 -2.31 12.36 16.27
C ILE A 115 -1.56 12.84 15.04
N ARG A 116 -2.18 12.71 13.87
CA ARG A 116 -1.56 13.05 12.59
C ARG A 116 -2.48 13.93 11.74
N TRP A 117 -1.90 14.65 10.79
CA TRP A 117 -2.69 15.34 9.78
C TRP A 117 -3.12 14.36 8.70
N ALA A 118 -4.39 14.39 8.32
CA ALA A 118 -4.94 13.66 7.20
C ALA A 118 -5.69 14.59 6.25
N HIS A 119 -5.57 14.33 4.96
CA HIS A 119 -6.29 15.07 3.92
C HIS A 119 -7.23 14.10 3.19
N PRO A 120 -8.51 14.46 2.98
CA PRO A 120 -9.49 13.53 2.41
C PRO A 120 -9.11 13.00 1.02
N VAL A 121 -8.49 13.83 0.18
CA VAL A 121 -8.00 13.42 -1.13
C VAL A 121 -6.83 12.43 -1.02
N VAL A 122 -5.91 12.67 -0.07
CA VAL A 122 -4.72 11.83 0.13
C VAL A 122 -5.15 10.47 0.65
N LEU A 123 -6.09 10.44 1.61
CA LEU A 123 -6.71 9.23 2.13
C LEU A 123 -7.40 8.40 1.03
N GLU A 124 -8.19 9.03 0.16
CA GLU A 124 -8.85 8.34 -0.95
C GLU A 124 -7.84 7.63 -1.86
N VAL A 125 -6.75 8.34 -2.21
CA VAL A 125 -5.69 7.78 -3.06
C VAL A 125 -4.93 6.67 -2.34
N ALA A 126 -4.59 6.84 -1.06
CA ALA A 126 -3.92 5.83 -0.25
C ALA A 126 -4.77 4.55 -0.11
N ALA A 127 -6.08 4.69 0.13
CA ALA A 127 -7.01 3.58 0.25
C ALA A 127 -7.15 2.80 -1.09
N GLU A 128 -7.22 3.51 -2.22
CA GLU A 128 -7.23 2.89 -3.54
C GLU A 128 -5.92 2.14 -3.84
N ALA A 129 -4.78 2.72 -3.47
CA ALA A 129 -3.46 2.10 -3.63
C ALA A 129 -3.34 0.82 -2.80
N LEU A 130 -3.78 0.81 -1.54
CA LEU A 130 -3.82 -0.37 -0.68
C LEU A 130 -4.73 -1.46 -1.24
N LYS A 131 -5.93 -1.09 -1.71
CA LYS A 131 -6.86 -2.02 -2.35
C LYS A 131 -6.25 -2.66 -3.59
N SER A 132 -5.61 -1.86 -4.44
CA SER A 132 -4.92 -2.33 -5.65
C SER A 132 -3.75 -3.26 -5.31
N ASN A 133 -2.94 -2.91 -4.31
CA ASN A 133 -1.83 -3.75 -3.85
C ASN A 133 -2.31 -5.14 -3.38
N ARG A 134 -3.32 -5.19 -2.51
CA ARG A 134 -3.91 -6.44 -2.02
C ARG A 134 -4.43 -7.31 -3.16
N LYS A 135 -5.14 -6.71 -4.13
CA LYS A 135 -5.62 -7.41 -5.33
C LYS A 135 -4.47 -7.94 -6.18
N ASN A 136 -3.46 -7.11 -6.47
CA ASN A 136 -2.33 -7.51 -7.31
C ASN A 136 -1.53 -8.65 -6.66
N LYS A 137 -1.38 -8.65 -5.34
CA LYS A 137 -0.74 -9.75 -4.60
C LYS A 137 -1.51 -11.06 -4.78
N ALA A 138 -2.84 -11.03 -4.60
CA ALA A 138 -3.70 -12.19 -4.82
C ALA A 138 -3.64 -12.70 -6.27
N ASP A 139 -3.78 -11.80 -7.25
CA ASP A 139 -3.69 -12.14 -8.68
C ASP A 139 -2.31 -12.72 -9.03
N GLN A 140 -1.24 -12.21 -8.41
CA GLN A 140 0.12 -12.72 -8.64
C GLN A 140 0.31 -14.12 -8.04
N GLU A 141 -0.21 -14.38 -6.85
CA GLU A 141 -0.21 -15.70 -6.22
C GLU A 141 -0.98 -16.72 -7.07
N GLU A 142 -2.17 -16.35 -7.56
CA GLU A 142 -2.97 -17.17 -8.46
C GLU A 142 -2.25 -17.45 -9.79
N ARG A 143 -1.67 -16.43 -10.43
CA ARG A 143 -0.88 -16.60 -11.66
C ARG A 143 0.32 -17.52 -11.45
N LYS A 144 1.02 -17.39 -10.32
CA LYS A 144 2.15 -18.28 -9.96
C LYS A 144 1.66 -19.72 -9.79
N TYR A 145 0.55 -19.93 -9.09
CA TYR A 145 -0.07 -21.25 -8.91
C TYR A 145 -0.47 -21.87 -10.25
N ASN A 146 -1.25 -21.15 -11.07
CA ASN A 146 -1.69 -21.63 -12.39
C ASN A 146 -0.52 -21.94 -13.32
N LYS A 147 0.55 -21.13 -13.28
CA LYS A 147 1.78 -21.39 -14.03
C LYS A 147 2.45 -22.69 -13.55
N ARG A 148 2.59 -22.89 -12.24
CA ARG A 148 3.17 -24.13 -11.69
C ARG A 148 2.40 -25.36 -12.12
N LEU A 149 1.07 -25.33 -12.07
CA LEU A 149 0.24 -26.45 -12.54
C LEU A 149 0.43 -26.70 -14.04
N LYS A 150 0.40 -25.64 -14.86
CA LYS A 150 0.63 -25.76 -16.30
C LYS A 150 1.99 -26.38 -16.61
N ASP A 151 3.05 -25.91 -15.97
CA ASP A 151 4.42 -26.40 -16.16
C ASP A 151 4.54 -27.87 -15.71
N LEU A 152 3.91 -28.25 -14.59
CA LEU A 152 3.85 -29.64 -14.12
C LEU A 152 3.10 -30.55 -15.09
N ARG A 153 1.95 -30.12 -15.63
CA ARG A 153 1.20 -30.89 -16.64
C ARG A 153 2.09 -31.16 -17.86
N VAL A 154 2.74 -30.12 -18.39
CA VAL A 154 3.66 -30.26 -19.53
C VAL A 154 4.82 -31.20 -19.20
N MET A 155 5.35 -31.14 -17.98
CA MET A 155 6.43 -32.02 -17.52
C MET A 155 6.00 -33.49 -17.47
N ILE A 156 4.84 -33.76 -16.86
CA ILE A 156 4.30 -35.11 -16.64
C ILE A 156 3.88 -35.76 -17.96
N GLU A 157 3.12 -35.04 -18.78
CA GLU A 157 2.60 -35.57 -20.04
C GLU A 157 3.68 -35.62 -21.12
N GLY A 158 4.44 -34.52 -21.28
CA GLY A 158 5.32 -34.33 -22.43
C GLY A 158 6.72 -34.91 -22.30
N ARG A 159 7.30 -34.95 -21.09
CA ARG A 159 8.68 -35.47 -20.92
C ARG A 159 8.74 -36.76 -20.12
N ILE A 160 7.98 -36.83 -19.02
CA ILE A 160 7.95 -38.05 -18.20
C ILE A 160 7.17 -39.17 -18.90
N GLY A 161 6.14 -38.82 -19.69
CA GLY A 161 5.29 -39.76 -20.39
C GLY A 161 4.22 -40.40 -19.49
N ALA A 162 3.90 -39.79 -18.34
CA ALA A 162 2.95 -40.29 -17.35
C ALA A 162 1.56 -39.59 -17.45
N GLY A 163 1.12 -39.27 -18.68
CA GLY A 163 -0.13 -38.54 -18.92
C GLY A 163 -1.40 -39.24 -18.39
N GLN A 164 -1.36 -40.55 -18.20
CA GLN A 164 -2.45 -41.33 -17.58
C GLN A 164 -2.81 -40.85 -16.17
N LEU A 165 -1.83 -40.33 -15.40
CA LEU A 165 -2.05 -39.86 -14.03
C LEU A 165 -2.91 -38.59 -13.99
N LEU A 166 -2.82 -37.77 -15.04
CA LEU A 166 -3.58 -36.53 -15.17
C LEU A 166 -5.07 -36.76 -15.44
N ARG A 167 -5.49 -38.00 -15.71
CA ARG A 167 -6.90 -38.36 -15.89
C ARG A 167 -7.67 -38.38 -14.57
N ALA A 168 -6.97 -38.57 -13.45
CA ALA A 168 -7.58 -38.51 -12.13
C ALA A 168 -7.92 -37.05 -11.76
N PRO A 169 -9.19 -36.72 -11.48
CA PRO A 169 -9.57 -35.36 -11.10
C PRO A 169 -8.79 -34.87 -9.88
N GLY A 170 -8.32 -33.63 -9.94
CA GLY A 170 -7.58 -33.00 -8.85
C GLY A 170 -6.17 -33.57 -8.61
N PHE A 171 -5.67 -34.51 -9.43
CA PHE A 171 -4.35 -35.12 -9.20
C PHE A 171 -3.23 -34.08 -9.23
N LEU A 172 -3.29 -33.17 -10.21
CA LEU A 172 -2.23 -32.19 -10.44
C LEU A 172 -2.14 -31.18 -9.30
N GLU A 173 -3.30 -30.77 -8.78
CA GLU A 173 -3.45 -29.89 -7.62
C GLU A 173 -2.89 -30.57 -6.36
N ARG A 174 -3.35 -31.79 -6.05
CA ARG A 174 -2.85 -32.55 -4.88
C ARG A 174 -1.34 -32.81 -4.95
N PHE A 175 -0.84 -33.18 -6.12
CA PHE A 175 0.59 -33.43 -6.30
C PHE A 175 1.41 -32.13 -6.19
N ASN A 176 0.92 -31.01 -6.75
CA ASN A 176 1.56 -29.71 -6.55
C ASN A 176 1.61 -29.33 -5.07
N ASP A 177 0.52 -29.52 -4.33
CA ASP A 177 0.43 -29.12 -2.94
C ASP A 177 1.35 -29.99 -2.07
N TRP A 178 1.41 -31.30 -2.33
CA TRP A 178 2.37 -32.21 -1.72
C TRP A 178 3.84 -31.82 -1.99
N LEU A 179 4.14 -31.37 -3.23
CA LEU A 179 5.47 -30.85 -3.57
C LEU A 179 5.82 -29.54 -2.84
N GLU A 180 4.87 -28.61 -2.69
CA GLU A 180 5.08 -27.36 -1.96
C GLU A 180 5.31 -27.63 -0.46
N GLU A 181 4.59 -28.57 0.13
CA GLU A 181 4.71 -28.91 1.55
C GLU A 181 6.03 -29.62 1.86
N ARG A 182 6.39 -30.63 1.06
CA ARG A 182 7.50 -31.53 1.36
C ARG A 182 8.84 -31.07 0.78
N TYR A 183 8.81 -30.37 -0.36
CA TYR A 183 10.00 -29.92 -1.08
C TYR A 183 9.92 -28.45 -1.53
N PRO A 184 9.66 -27.49 -0.61
CA PRO A 184 9.43 -26.08 -0.97
C PRO A 184 10.62 -25.40 -1.65
N ARG A 185 11.84 -25.91 -1.44
CA ARG A 185 13.08 -25.33 -1.98
C ARG A 185 13.65 -26.08 -3.18
N ASN A 186 13.07 -27.22 -3.56
CA ASN A 186 13.62 -28.05 -4.61
C ASN A 186 13.27 -27.48 -5.99
N GLN A 187 14.26 -27.46 -6.89
CA GLN A 187 14.00 -27.15 -8.28
C GLN A 187 13.28 -28.31 -8.95
N ARG A 188 12.12 -28.02 -9.56
CA ARG A 188 11.25 -28.98 -10.23
C ARG A 188 11.78 -29.41 -11.60
N ARG A 189 12.96 -30.04 -11.61
CA ARG A 189 13.58 -30.66 -12.79
C ARG A 189 12.98 -32.04 -13.04
N GLU A 190 13.13 -32.55 -14.26
CA GLU A 190 12.51 -33.82 -14.67
C GLU A 190 12.83 -35.00 -13.76
N ASP A 191 14.11 -35.26 -13.48
CA ASP A 191 14.54 -36.38 -12.63
C ASP A 191 13.94 -36.32 -11.21
N PHE A 192 13.87 -35.11 -10.66
CA PHE A 192 13.26 -34.88 -9.36
C PHE A 192 11.75 -35.12 -9.42
N ILE A 193 11.06 -34.56 -10.42
CA ILE A 193 9.61 -34.74 -10.56
C ILE A 193 9.26 -36.22 -10.80
N ARG A 194 10.07 -36.96 -11.55
CA ARG A 194 9.89 -38.39 -11.75
C ARG A 194 9.98 -39.17 -10.44
N SER A 195 11.03 -38.92 -9.67
CA SER A 195 11.22 -39.56 -8.35
C SER A 195 10.10 -39.19 -7.37
N ALA A 196 9.71 -37.91 -7.36
CA ALA A 196 8.64 -37.39 -6.52
C ALA A 196 7.27 -37.96 -6.89
N LEU A 197 6.99 -38.23 -8.17
CA LEU A 197 5.77 -38.91 -8.60
C LEU A 197 5.71 -40.33 -8.06
N ASP A 198 6.80 -41.08 -8.16
CA ASP A 198 6.87 -42.46 -7.66
C ASP A 198 6.60 -42.48 -6.14
N GLU A 199 7.23 -41.57 -5.39
CA GLU A 199 7.00 -41.42 -3.95
C GLU A 199 5.54 -41.04 -3.64
N PHE A 200 5.00 -40.03 -4.33
CA PHE A 200 3.62 -39.59 -4.14
C PHE A 200 2.60 -40.70 -4.42
N GLN A 201 2.85 -41.52 -5.45
CA GLN A 201 1.99 -42.66 -5.79
C GLN A 201 2.06 -43.78 -4.75
N MET A 202 3.23 -44.04 -4.16
CA MET A 202 3.37 -45.02 -3.08
C MET A 202 2.63 -44.56 -1.81
N GLU A 203 2.66 -43.27 -1.49
CA GLU A 203 1.96 -42.73 -0.31
C GLU A 203 0.44 -42.63 -0.50
N CYS A 204 -0.02 -42.40 -1.73
CA CYS A 204 -1.44 -42.29 -2.06
C CYS A 204 -2.07 -43.62 -2.49
N ALA A 205 -1.30 -44.72 -2.52
CA ALA A 205 -1.84 -46.05 -2.76
C ALA A 205 -2.63 -46.53 -1.52
N PRO A 206 -3.85 -47.08 -1.69
CA PRO A 206 -4.65 -47.60 -0.58
C PRO A 206 -4.01 -48.80 0.12
#